data_AF-A0A0W0S7T8-F1
#
_entry.id   AF-A0A0W0S7T8-F1
#
_cell.length_a   1.000
_cell.length_b   1.000
_cell.length_c   1.000
_cell.angle_alpha   90.00
_cell.angle_beta   90.00
_cell.angle_gamma   90.00
#
_symmetry.space_group_name_H-M   'P 1'
#
loop_
_entity.id
_entity.type
_entity.pdbx_description
1 polymer ?
#
loop_
_entity_poly.entity_id
_entity_poly.type
_entity_poly.pdbx_seq_one_letter_code
_entity_poly.pdbx_strand_id
1 'polypeptide(L)'
;MTFIPPAFETFKISTLNLKPKYSLLLERYNIMDGTISGGSTSCLEVLIARTNDVITCKTDRESQVEVFNLLINELRQIPKEDEKQIEQGALFLLGALLHRYFRLIKEYDDFNSYASWTIFGKCEVTSCRLFLAIRKALHFKEIEVVKKRFREEDLKILDAVTAVEALETFRDNMLMENKEKVPQFMKYPHFAKDENFKQYLGDMIKEQTKRGEACLRRFKAIHFVQSLALQIEEERKEVEKDIEKWSKAIAKDYKDFNAFRLLNDVAILESIMKHVKSERSRNIIFKLFYTPFIQDNLAATDHSTFQTKMKECHNFTCSFMLFGGYALLLQQPNLLDSDLLFTIQQALGLEKSLDELTSEDMRDGVKFLREYLETEPAVSNDGLDYEFFGGKEKLKGAITRAEKELTLPKASQKESTEIVFTY
;
A
#
# COMPACT_ATOMS: atom_id res chain seq x y z
N MET A 1 -26.17 11.12 -6.17
CA MET A 1 -24.81 11.32 -6.71
C MET A 1 -24.86 11.86 -8.15
N THR A 2 -24.23 12.99 -8.40
CA THR A 2 -23.99 13.59 -9.73
C THR A 2 -22.67 13.12 -10.34
N PHE A 3 -21.69 12.81 -9.51
CA PHE A 3 -20.43 12.20 -9.93
C PHE A 3 -20.63 10.71 -10.25
N ILE A 4 -20.01 10.24 -11.33
CA ILE A 4 -19.98 8.82 -11.69
C ILE A 4 -18.51 8.39 -11.67
N PRO A 5 -18.08 7.50 -10.75
CA PRO A 5 -16.71 7.03 -10.71
C PRO A 5 -16.37 6.25 -11.99
N PRO A 6 -15.09 6.14 -12.35
CA PRO A 6 -14.66 5.31 -13.48
C PRO A 6 -15.13 3.87 -13.30
N ALA A 7 -15.33 3.15 -14.41
CA ALA A 7 -15.67 1.74 -14.39
C ALA A 7 -14.68 0.95 -13.51
N PHE A 8 -15.19 0.03 -12.70
CA PHE A 8 -14.44 -0.62 -11.62
C PHE A 8 -13.06 -1.17 -12.06
N GLU A 9 -12.97 -1.83 -13.20
CA GLU A 9 -11.69 -2.36 -13.71
C GLU A 9 -10.63 -1.26 -13.92
N THR A 10 -11.05 -0.15 -14.53
CA THR A 10 -10.16 1.00 -14.78
C THR A 10 -9.82 1.69 -13.46
N PHE A 11 -10.80 1.82 -12.56
CA PHE A 11 -10.61 2.46 -11.27
C PHE A 11 -9.69 1.66 -10.35
N LYS A 12 -9.84 0.33 -10.32
CA LYS A 12 -8.97 -0.62 -9.62
C LYS A 12 -7.53 -0.50 -10.10
N ILE A 13 -7.29 -0.57 -11.42
CA ILE A 13 -5.94 -0.43 -11.99
C ILE A 13 -5.33 0.92 -11.60
N SER A 14 -6.10 2.00 -11.71
CA SER A 14 -5.65 3.34 -11.32
C SER A 14 -5.30 3.44 -9.82
N THR A 15 -6.08 2.76 -8.98
CA THR A 15 -5.85 2.66 -7.52
C THR A 15 -4.59 1.86 -7.20
N LEU A 16 -4.39 0.71 -7.84
CA LEU A 16 -3.17 -0.10 -7.68
C LEU A 16 -1.91 0.65 -8.15
N ASN A 17 -2.06 1.59 -9.09
CA ASN A 17 -0.98 2.45 -9.57
C ASN A 17 -0.72 3.71 -8.73
N LEU A 18 -1.46 3.95 -7.63
CA LEU A 18 -1.20 5.10 -6.75
C LEU A 18 0.21 5.06 -6.14
N LYS A 19 0.61 3.93 -5.55
CA LYS A 19 1.94 3.78 -4.93
C LYS A 19 3.07 4.13 -5.90
N PRO A 20 3.17 3.54 -7.12
CA PRO A 20 4.24 3.89 -8.04
C PRO A 20 4.15 5.33 -8.55
N LYS A 21 2.96 5.86 -8.88
CA LYS A 21 2.79 7.26 -9.32
C LYS A 21 3.23 8.27 -8.26
N TYR A 22 2.79 8.06 -7.02
CA TYR A 22 3.13 8.94 -5.90
C TYR A 22 4.62 8.82 -5.54
N SER A 23 5.19 7.60 -5.58
CA SER A 23 6.63 7.41 -5.35
C SER A 23 7.49 8.12 -6.40
N LEU A 24 7.03 8.17 -7.65
CA LEU A 24 7.69 8.90 -8.73
C LEU A 24 7.67 10.42 -8.49
N LEU A 25 6.53 10.99 -8.10
CA LEU A 25 6.40 12.43 -7.79
C LEU A 25 7.30 12.84 -6.62
N LEU A 26 7.44 11.97 -5.63
CA LEU A 26 8.31 12.18 -4.48
C LEU A 26 9.80 11.92 -4.77
N GLU A 27 10.15 11.50 -6.00
CA GLU A 27 11.52 11.13 -6.39
C GLU A 27 12.16 10.14 -5.39
N ARG A 28 11.37 9.17 -4.91
CA ARG A 28 11.82 8.21 -3.89
C ARG A 28 13.04 7.43 -4.36
N TYR A 29 13.86 7.01 -3.39
CA TYR A 29 15.00 6.14 -3.65
C TYR A 29 14.52 4.88 -4.35
N ASN A 30 15.10 4.58 -5.51
CA ASN A 30 14.81 3.36 -6.24
C ASN A 30 16.09 2.69 -6.73
N ILE A 31 16.11 1.37 -6.68
CA ILE A 31 17.15 0.55 -7.31
C ILE A 31 16.68 0.31 -8.74
N MET A 32 17.04 1.22 -9.65
CA MET A 32 16.66 1.08 -11.05
C MET A 32 17.20 -0.22 -11.66
N ASP A 33 16.34 -0.91 -12.40
CA ASP A 33 16.72 -2.05 -13.23
C ASP A 33 17.80 -1.62 -14.23
N GLY A 34 18.79 -2.50 -14.42
CA GLY A 34 19.91 -2.24 -15.31
C GLY A 34 19.65 -2.80 -16.71
N THR A 35 20.28 -2.20 -17.72
CA THR A 35 20.44 -2.83 -19.03
C THR A 35 21.89 -3.32 -19.14
N ILE A 36 22.10 -4.62 -19.09
CA ILE A 36 23.40 -5.22 -19.43
C ILE A 36 23.23 -5.92 -20.77
N SER A 37 24.20 -5.71 -21.67
CA SER A 37 24.29 -6.25 -23.03
C SER A 37 23.62 -7.63 -23.20
N GLY A 38 22.35 -7.64 -23.62
CA GLY A 38 21.58 -8.85 -23.95
C GLY A 38 20.34 -9.14 -23.09
N GLY A 39 20.05 -8.41 -22.01
CA GLY A 39 18.82 -8.60 -21.21
C GLY A 39 18.56 -7.54 -20.13
N SER A 40 17.34 -7.48 -19.60
CA SER A 40 17.00 -6.66 -18.43
C SER A 40 17.58 -7.30 -17.16
N THR A 41 18.31 -6.52 -16.37
CA THR A 41 18.88 -6.94 -15.08
C THR A 41 17.96 -6.45 -13.97
N SER A 42 17.50 -7.36 -13.11
CA SER A 42 16.55 -7.02 -12.05
C SER A 42 17.18 -6.15 -10.96
N CYS A 43 16.35 -5.41 -10.22
CA CYS A 43 16.77 -4.58 -9.10
C CYS A 43 17.61 -5.34 -8.05
N LEU A 44 17.29 -6.61 -7.80
CA LEU A 44 18.08 -7.48 -6.91
C LEU A 44 19.47 -7.77 -7.48
N GLU A 45 19.58 -8.11 -8.77
CA GLU A 45 20.87 -8.35 -9.42
C GLU A 45 21.74 -7.10 -9.43
N VAL A 46 21.13 -5.94 -9.70
CA VAL A 46 21.80 -4.63 -9.61
C VAL A 46 22.33 -4.38 -8.20
N LEU A 47 21.53 -4.62 -7.16
CA LEU A 47 21.95 -4.41 -5.77
C LEU A 47 23.02 -5.43 -5.32
N ILE A 48 22.92 -6.69 -5.75
CA ILE A 48 23.96 -7.71 -5.54
C ILE A 48 25.28 -7.26 -6.18
N ALA A 49 25.24 -6.78 -7.42
CA ALA A 49 26.43 -6.29 -8.12
C ALA A 49 27.09 -5.13 -7.36
N ARG A 50 26.30 -4.16 -6.89
CA ARG A 50 26.77 -3.05 -6.04
C ARG A 50 27.36 -3.53 -4.71
N THR A 51 26.77 -4.55 -4.10
CA THR A 51 27.23 -5.07 -2.81
C THR A 51 28.53 -5.89 -2.93
N ASN A 52 28.91 -6.37 -4.12
CA ASN A 52 30.23 -6.99 -4.30
C ASN A 52 31.38 -6.04 -3.96
N ASP A 53 31.21 -4.72 -4.13
CA ASP A 53 32.20 -3.72 -3.70
C ASP A 53 32.33 -3.67 -2.16
N VAL A 54 31.26 -3.97 -1.42
CA VAL A 54 31.26 -4.10 0.04
C VAL A 54 32.01 -5.38 0.44
N ILE A 55 31.77 -6.48 -0.26
CA ILE A 55 32.40 -7.78 0.02
C ILE A 55 33.91 -7.73 -0.22
N THR A 56 34.34 -7.07 -1.30
CA THR A 56 35.73 -7.01 -1.70
C THR A 56 36.52 -5.86 -1.05
N CYS A 57 35.86 -5.05 -0.21
CA CYS A 57 36.52 -3.92 0.43
C CYS A 57 37.58 -4.38 1.45
N LYS A 58 38.74 -3.72 1.46
CA LYS A 58 39.82 -4.03 2.41
C LYS A 58 39.54 -3.38 3.76
N THR A 59 38.86 -4.07 4.68
CA THR A 59 38.52 -3.57 6.02
C THR A 59 38.95 -4.55 7.11
N ASP A 60 39.19 -4.03 8.31
CA ASP A 60 39.41 -4.78 9.56
C ASP A 60 38.12 -5.40 10.16
N ARG A 61 36.98 -5.21 9.50
CA ARG A 61 35.64 -5.62 9.95
C ARG A 61 35.16 -6.87 9.20
N GLU A 62 36.04 -7.86 9.07
CA GLU A 62 35.81 -9.07 8.25
C GLU A 62 34.51 -9.81 8.60
N SER A 63 34.18 -9.93 9.89
CA SER A 63 32.94 -10.59 10.30
C SER A 63 31.68 -9.87 9.80
N GLN A 64 31.74 -8.54 9.64
CA GLN A 64 30.62 -7.72 9.14
C GLN A 64 30.48 -7.87 7.63
N VAL A 65 31.62 -7.96 6.93
CA VAL A 65 31.68 -8.24 5.50
C VAL A 65 31.10 -9.62 5.18
N GLU A 66 31.43 -10.62 6.00
CA GLU A 66 30.97 -11.99 5.80
C GLU A 66 29.44 -12.14 5.85
N VAL A 67 28.75 -11.28 6.62
CA VAL A 67 27.27 -11.23 6.59
C VAL A 67 26.76 -10.96 5.17
N PHE A 68 27.34 -9.97 4.49
CA PHE A 68 26.91 -9.63 3.13
C PHE A 68 27.24 -10.74 2.13
N ASN A 69 28.37 -11.41 2.30
CA ASN A 69 28.74 -12.56 1.48
C ASN A 69 27.72 -13.71 1.62
N LEU A 70 27.39 -14.10 2.86
CA LEU A 70 26.37 -15.11 3.13
C LEU A 70 25.01 -14.71 2.57
N LEU A 71 24.58 -13.48 2.84
CA LEU A 71 23.28 -12.97 2.41
C LEU A 71 23.14 -12.93 0.88
N ILE A 72 24.16 -12.46 0.14
CA ILE A 72 24.11 -12.48 -1.33
C ILE A 72 24.04 -13.91 -1.86
N ASN A 73 24.78 -14.85 -1.28
CA ASN A 73 24.77 -16.23 -1.75
C ASN A 73 23.39 -16.89 -1.57
N GLU A 74 22.67 -16.54 -0.51
CA GLU A 74 21.27 -16.92 -0.31
C GLU A 74 20.35 -16.27 -1.35
N LEU A 75 20.48 -14.96 -1.55
CA LEU A 75 19.62 -14.19 -2.46
C LEU A 75 19.81 -14.55 -3.94
N ARG A 76 20.99 -15.03 -4.34
CA ARG A 76 21.25 -15.56 -5.69
C ARG A 76 20.43 -16.80 -6.03
N GLN A 77 19.84 -17.47 -5.04
CA GLN A 77 19.00 -18.65 -5.25
C GLN A 77 17.55 -18.29 -5.58
N ILE A 78 17.15 -17.01 -5.50
CA ILE A 78 15.80 -16.57 -5.85
C ILE A 78 15.58 -16.75 -7.37
N PRO A 79 14.49 -17.44 -7.79
CA PRO A 79 14.17 -17.62 -9.20
C PRO A 79 13.98 -16.27 -9.91
N LYS A 80 14.49 -16.15 -11.14
CA LYS A 80 14.44 -14.89 -11.91
C LYS A 80 13.05 -14.52 -12.39
N GLU A 81 12.15 -15.49 -12.38
CA GLU A 81 10.78 -15.39 -12.85
C GLU A 81 9.81 -14.97 -11.72
N ASP A 82 10.26 -14.99 -10.46
CA ASP A 82 9.43 -14.61 -9.30
C ASP A 82 9.69 -13.14 -8.93
N GLU A 83 9.02 -12.22 -9.63
CA GLU A 83 9.13 -10.78 -9.43
C GLU A 83 8.91 -10.36 -7.97
N LYS A 84 7.99 -11.02 -7.26
CA LYS A 84 7.67 -10.72 -5.87
C LYS A 84 8.82 -11.11 -4.94
N GLN A 85 9.40 -12.29 -5.11
CA GLN A 85 10.58 -12.69 -4.34
C GLN A 85 11.80 -11.83 -4.69
N ILE A 86 11.95 -11.40 -5.95
CA ILE A 86 13.01 -10.48 -6.36
C ILE A 86 12.88 -9.14 -5.63
N GLU A 87 11.70 -8.54 -5.59
CA GLU A 87 11.44 -7.28 -4.88
C GLU A 87 11.71 -7.44 -3.38
N GLN A 88 11.21 -8.51 -2.76
CA GLN A 88 11.46 -8.80 -1.34
C GLN A 88 12.94 -9.04 -1.05
N GLY A 89 13.65 -9.76 -1.91
CA GLY A 89 15.08 -9.99 -1.80
C GLY A 89 15.89 -8.70 -1.92
N ALA A 90 15.50 -7.80 -2.83
CA ALA A 90 16.13 -6.49 -2.98
C ALA A 90 15.93 -5.62 -1.73
N LEU A 91 14.72 -5.58 -1.18
CA LEU A 91 14.44 -4.90 0.09
C LEU A 91 15.20 -5.52 1.26
N PHE A 92 15.32 -6.85 1.29
CA PHE A 92 16.07 -7.55 2.33
C PHE A 92 17.56 -7.16 2.33
N LEU A 93 18.20 -7.18 1.16
CA LEU A 93 19.60 -6.76 1.01
C LEU A 93 19.80 -5.26 1.26
N LEU A 94 18.86 -4.42 0.79
CA LEU A 94 18.89 -2.99 1.05
C LEU A 94 18.80 -2.73 2.56
N GLY A 95 17.90 -3.42 3.27
CA GLY A 95 17.76 -3.33 4.71
C GLY A 95 19.04 -3.75 5.46
N ALA A 96 19.75 -4.77 4.99
CA ALA A 96 21.05 -5.16 5.55
C ALA A 96 22.13 -4.06 5.37
N LEU A 97 22.20 -3.46 4.18
CA LEU A 97 23.10 -2.33 3.90
C LEU A 97 22.78 -1.13 4.78
N LEU A 98 21.50 -0.77 4.89
CA LEU A 98 21.03 0.34 5.72
C LEU A 98 21.27 0.11 7.21
N HIS A 99 20.98 -1.10 7.70
CA HIS A 99 21.27 -1.50 9.08
C HIS A 99 22.73 -1.25 9.40
N ARG A 100 23.65 -1.73 8.55
CA ARG A 100 25.09 -1.57 8.80
C ARG A 100 25.57 -0.13 8.62
N TYR A 101 25.03 0.60 7.64
CA TYR A 101 25.28 2.03 7.41
C TYR A 101 24.97 2.86 8.67
N PHE A 102 23.74 2.78 9.17
CA PHE A 102 23.31 3.52 10.37
C PHE A 102 24.03 3.04 11.64
N ARG A 103 24.29 1.73 11.76
CA ARG A 103 25.04 1.19 12.89
C ARG A 103 26.48 1.69 12.94
N LEU A 104 27.17 1.80 11.78
CA LEU A 104 28.53 2.37 11.73
C LEU A 104 28.54 3.84 12.13
N ILE A 105 27.52 4.62 11.74
CA ILE A 105 27.39 6.01 12.19
C ILE A 105 27.29 6.07 13.72
N LYS A 106 26.39 5.29 14.33
CA LYS A 106 26.19 5.28 15.79
C LYS A 106 27.41 4.80 16.56
N GLU A 107 28.11 3.76 16.09
CA GLU A 107 29.33 3.25 16.74
C GLU A 107 30.45 4.30 16.81
N TYR A 108 30.54 5.18 15.80
CA TYR A 108 31.57 6.23 15.75
C TYR A 108 31.12 7.54 16.42
N ASP A 109 29.81 7.81 16.50
CA ASP A 109 29.27 8.98 17.18
C ASP A 109 29.25 8.82 18.70
N ASP A 110 28.91 7.63 19.17
CA ASP A 110 28.70 7.37 20.59
C ASP A 110 29.89 6.62 21.19
N PHE A 111 30.97 7.39 21.39
CA PHE A 111 32.27 6.92 21.87
C PHE A 111 32.23 6.17 23.21
N ASN A 112 31.15 6.29 24.00
CA ASN A 112 31.04 5.69 25.34
C ASN A 112 29.90 4.68 25.55
N SER A 113 28.98 4.47 24.59
CA SER A 113 27.84 3.56 24.80
C SER A 113 27.90 2.26 23.98
N TYR A 114 28.69 2.21 22.89
CA TYR A 114 28.60 1.11 21.92
C TYR A 114 29.90 0.41 21.48
N ALA A 115 31.09 0.85 21.92
CA ALA A 115 32.34 0.15 21.58
C ALA A 115 33.39 0.22 22.70
N SER A 116 33.99 -0.93 23.05
CA SER A 116 35.05 -1.07 24.06
C SER A 116 36.48 -0.90 23.50
N TRP A 117 36.64 -0.45 22.24
CA TRP A 117 37.93 -0.42 21.56
C TRP A 117 38.16 0.91 20.84
N THR A 118 38.69 1.92 21.53
CA THR A 118 39.58 2.95 20.94
C THR A 118 40.08 3.93 22.02
N ILE A 119 41.33 3.76 22.45
CA ILE A 119 41.99 4.62 23.47
C ILE A 119 42.72 5.83 22.82
N PHE A 120 42.77 5.94 21.48
CA PHE A 120 43.50 7.00 20.79
C PHE A 120 42.72 7.61 19.62
N GLY A 121 42.10 8.77 19.86
CA GLY A 121 41.61 9.70 18.85
C GLY A 121 40.11 9.60 18.49
N LYS A 122 39.47 10.76 18.27
CA LYS A 122 38.14 10.86 17.64
C LYS A 122 38.24 10.36 16.19
N CYS A 123 38.06 9.07 15.98
CA CYS A 123 37.98 8.50 14.64
C CYS A 123 36.60 8.88 14.06
N GLU A 124 36.56 9.40 12.84
CA GLU A 124 35.31 9.70 12.16
C GLU A 124 34.86 8.51 11.33
N VAL A 125 33.55 8.22 11.25
CA VAL A 125 33.01 7.12 10.43
C VAL A 125 33.47 7.17 8.96
N THR A 126 33.81 8.36 8.46
CA THR A 126 34.32 8.60 7.09
C THR A 126 35.71 8.00 6.82
N SER A 127 36.46 7.58 7.84
CA SER A 127 37.70 6.82 7.67
C SER A 127 37.45 5.30 7.57
N CYS A 128 36.25 4.83 7.90
CA CYS A 128 35.88 3.42 7.83
C CYS A 128 35.67 2.99 6.38
N ARG A 129 36.53 2.10 5.87
CA ARG A 129 36.43 1.60 4.49
C ARG A 129 35.14 0.84 4.21
N LEU A 130 34.66 0.05 5.19
CA LEU A 130 33.36 -0.61 5.10
C LEU A 130 32.21 0.40 4.95
N PHE A 131 32.23 1.50 5.72
CA PHE A 131 31.24 2.56 5.61
C PHE A 131 31.24 3.20 4.22
N LEU A 132 32.41 3.54 3.68
CA LEU A 132 32.53 4.12 2.34
C LEU A 132 32.06 3.15 1.25
N ALA A 133 32.38 1.86 1.36
CA ALA A 133 31.90 0.85 0.43
C ALA A 133 30.37 0.71 0.47
N ILE A 134 29.76 0.72 1.66
CA ILE A 134 28.29 0.68 1.81
C ILE A 134 27.65 1.93 1.19
N ARG A 135 28.20 3.14 1.44
CA ARG A 135 27.71 4.37 0.78
C ARG A 135 27.73 4.25 -0.73
N LYS A 136 28.83 3.73 -1.28
CA LYS A 136 28.97 3.51 -2.72
C LYS A 136 27.92 2.52 -3.23
N ALA A 137 27.68 1.44 -2.52
CA ALA A 137 26.64 0.45 -2.87
C ALA A 137 25.23 1.05 -2.83
N LEU A 138 24.97 1.98 -1.91
CA LEU A 138 23.73 2.77 -1.81
C LEU A 138 23.67 3.94 -2.79
N HIS A 139 24.66 4.09 -3.69
CA HIS A 139 24.74 5.20 -4.65
C HIS A 139 24.68 6.60 -4.01
N PHE A 140 25.17 6.74 -2.79
CA PHE A 140 25.34 8.06 -2.18
C PHE A 140 26.49 8.82 -2.82
N LYS A 141 26.41 10.15 -2.78
CA LYS A 141 27.45 11.03 -3.31
C LYS A 141 28.78 10.79 -2.60
N GLU A 142 29.87 10.91 -3.34
CA GLU A 142 31.21 10.87 -2.77
C GLU A 142 31.38 12.00 -1.74
N ILE A 143 32.11 11.72 -0.66
CA ILE A 143 32.32 12.69 0.40
C ILE A 143 33.42 13.65 -0.05
N GLU A 144 33.07 14.88 -0.34
CA GLU A 144 34.04 15.96 -0.54
C GLU A 144 34.77 16.29 0.78
N VAL A 145 36.01 16.79 0.67
CA VAL A 145 36.98 16.94 1.78
C VAL A 145 36.48 17.79 2.96
N VAL A 146 35.43 18.60 2.78
CA VAL A 146 34.82 19.41 3.86
C VAL A 146 33.71 18.62 4.56
N LYS A 147 34.12 17.89 5.59
CA LYS A 147 33.27 17.00 6.39
C LYS A 147 32.29 17.77 7.29
N LYS A 148 31.00 17.46 7.13
CA LYS A 148 29.93 17.41 8.16
C LYS A 148 28.51 17.22 7.60
N ARG A 149 28.30 17.43 6.28
CA ARG A 149 26.96 17.41 5.66
C ARG A 149 26.56 16.11 4.95
N PHE A 150 27.46 15.12 4.85
CA PHE A 150 27.16 13.87 4.13
C PHE A 150 25.89 13.18 4.65
N ARG A 151 25.57 13.29 5.95
CA ARG A 151 24.37 12.67 6.52
C ARG A 151 23.11 13.30 5.98
N GLU A 152 23.07 14.62 5.92
CA GLU A 152 21.92 15.35 5.39
C GLU A 152 21.75 15.06 3.89
N GLU A 153 22.86 14.95 3.15
CA GLU A 153 22.84 14.62 1.72
C GLU A 153 22.40 13.19 1.45
N ASP A 154 22.90 12.22 2.21
CA ASP A 154 22.48 10.83 2.10
C ASP A 154 21.01 10.68 2.47
N LEU A 155 20.55 11.38 3.52
CA LEU A 155 19.15 11.34 3.95
C LEU A 155 18.20 12.09 3.01
N LYS A 156 18.71 12.94 2.12
CA LYS A 156 17.95 13.50 0.99
C LYS A 156 17.78 12.47 -0.13
N ILE A 157 18.80 11.64 -0.36
CA ILE A 157 18.75 10.57 -1.37
C ILE A 157 17.92 9.38 -0.85
N LEU A 158 18.17 8.95 0.39
CA LEU A 158 17.46 7.87 1.05
C LEU A 158 16.24 8.42 1.80
N ASP A 159 15.09 8.37 1.15
CA ASP A 159 13.83 8.72 1.76
C ASP A 159 13.48 7.79 2.93
N ALA A 160 12.75 8.34 3.91
CA ALA A 160 12.44 7.64 5.15
C ALA A 160 11.51 6.44 4.94
N VAL A 161 10.64 6.47 3.92
CA VAL A 161 9.71 5.38 3.64
C VAL A 161 10.50 4.17 3.14
N THR A 162 11.39 4.36 2.17
CA THR A 162 12.25 3.29 1.67
C THR A 162 13.15 2.73 2.76
N ALA A 163 13.70 3.60 3.62
CA ALA A 163 14.50 3.15 4.75
C ALA A 163 13.70 2.28 5.72
N VAL A 164 12.48 2.67 6.07
CA VAL A 164 11.60 1.89 6.95
C VAL A 164 11.19 0.58 6.28
N GLU A 165 10.66 0.60 5.06
CA GLU A 165 10.24 -0.61 4.33
C GLU A 165 11.39 -1.64 4.24
N ALA A 166 12.61 -1.20 3.92
CA ALA A 166 13.77 -2.07 3.81
C ALA A 166 14.24 -2.60 5.18
N LEU A 167 14.32 -1.74 6.21
CA LEU A 167 14.73 -2.15 7.56
C LEU A 167 13.71 -3.08 8.23
N GLU A 168 12.41 -2.86 8.02
CA GLU A 168 11.36 -3.75 8.51
C GLU A 168 11.38 -5.09 7.78
N THR A 169 11.53 -5.09 6.45
CA THR A 169 11.73 -6.33 5.68
C THR A 169 12.94 -7.11 6.20
N PHE A 170 14.05 -6.41 6.48
CA PHE A 170 15.24 -7.03 7.07
C PHE A 170 14.98 -7.58 8.47
N ARG A 171 14.29 -6.84 9.34
CA ARG A 171 13.88 -7.29 10.68
C ARG A 171 13.04 -8.56 10.59
N ASP A 172 12.01 -8.56 9.77
CA ASP A 172 11.03 -9.64 9.72
C ASP A 172 11.67 -10.92 9.17
N ASN A 173 12.55 -10.81 8.16
CA ASN A 173 13.36 -11.94 7.69
C ASN A 173 14.34 -12.43 8.76
N MET A 174 15.06 -11.52 9.43
CA MET A 174 16.04 -11.89 10.45
C MET A 174 15.42 -12.54 11.69
N LEU A 175 14.17 -12.18 12.01
CA LEU A 175 13.39 -12.74 13.11
C LEU A 175 12.58 -13.98 12.71
N MET A 176 12.51 -14.32 11.42
CA MET A 176 11.83 -15.53 10.96
C MET A 176 12.50 -16.75 11.58
N GLU A 177 11.67 -17.57 12.23
CA GLU A 177 12.11 -18.79 12.89
C GLU A 177 12.16 -19.96 11.91
N ASN A 178 13.25 -20.73 11.96
CA ASN A 178 13.32 -22.00 11.26
C ASN A 178 12.46 -23.08 11.98
N LYS A 179 12.45 -24.32 11.46
CA LYS A 179 11.71 -25.45 12.06
C LYS A 179 12.11 -25.75 13.51
N GLU A 180 13.30 -25.32 13.93
CA GLU A 180 13.85 -25.51 15.27
C GLU A 180 13.59 -24.29 16.18
N LYS A 181 12.77 -23.32 15.73
CA LYS A 181 12.50 -22.06 16.44
C LYS A 181 13.73 -21.19 16.66
N VAL A 182 14.74 -21.35 15.81
CA VAL A 182 15.94 -20.50 15.82
C VAL A 182 15.73 -19.38 14.81
N PRO A 183 15.80 -18.10 15.25
CA PRO A 183 15.72 -16.96 14.36
C PRO A 183 16.84 -16.95 13.32
N GLN A 184 16.54 -16.51 12.10
CA GLN A 184 17.49 -16.51 10.99
C GLN A 184 18.77 -15.72 11.28
N PHE A 185 18.71 -14.62 12.05
CA PHE A 185 19.90 -13.82 12.35
C PHE A 185 21.01 -14.61 13.07
N MET A 186 20.66 -15.68 13.78
CA MET A 186 21.63 -16.54 14.47
C MET A 186 22.53 -17.33 13.50
N LYS A 187 22.15 -17.44 12.21
CA LYS A 187 22.99 -18.06 11.17
C LYS A 187 24.17 -17.18 10.76
N TYR A 188 24.10 -15.88 11.01
CA TYR A 188 25.17 -14.94 10.65
C TYR A 188 26.05 -14.71 11.89
N PRO A 189 27.31 -15.17 11.89
CA PRO A 189 28.15 -15.17 13.10
C PRO A 189 28.35 -13.79 13.74
N HIS A 190 28.32 -12.72 12.94
CA HIS A 190 28.40 -11.36 13.46
C HIS A 190 27.15 -10.95 14.24
N PHE A 191 25.95 -11.24 13.74
CA PHE A 191 24.70 -10.90 14.40
C PHE A 191 24.41 -11.82 15.59
N ALA A 192 24.75 -13.11 15.49
CA ALA A 192 24.59 -14.07 16.59
C ALA A 192 25.37 -13.68 17.85
N LYS A 193 26.48 -12.94 17.70
CA LYS A 193 27.32 -12.45 18.80
C LYS A 193 26.92 -11.06 19.29
N ASP A 194 26.01 -10.37 18.60
CA ASP A 194 25.54 -9.05 18.99
C ASP A 194 24.26 -9.18 19.84
N GLU A 195 24.43 -9.15 21.16
CA GLU A 195 23.33 -9.28 22.14
C GLU A 195 22.24 -8.21 21.94
N ASN A 196 22.60 -7.07 21.35
CA ASN A 196 21.72 -5.92 21.16
C ASN A 196 21.22 -5.77 19.72
N PHE A 197 21.50 -6.74 18.83
CA PHE A 197 21.11 -6.70 17.42
C PHE A 197 19.64 -6.29 17.22
N LYS A 198 18.72 -6.96 17.93
CA LYS A 198 17.27 -6.68 17.84
C LYS A 198 16.92 -5.27 18.29
N GLN A 199 17.53 -4.83 19.39
CA GLN A 199 17.30 -3.49 19.93
C GLN A 199 17.80 -2.42 18.95
N TYR A 200 19.01 -2.57 18.41
CA TYR A 200 19.56 -1.61 17.46
C TYR A 200 18.74 -1.51 16.19
N LEU A 201 18.30 -2.65 15.66
CA LEU A 201 17.43 -2.67 14.49
C LEU A 201 16.10 -1.97 14.78
N GLY A 202 15.49 -2.25 15.93
CA GLY A 202 14.26 -1.56 16.37
C GLY A 202 14.44 -0.05 16.55
N ASP A 203 15.54 0.40 17.15
CA ASP A 203 15.84 1.81 17.35
C ASP A 203 16.07 2.54 16.02
N MET A 204 16.74 1.90 15.07
CA MET A 204 16.92 2.43 13.71
C MET A 204 15.59 2.58 12.98
N ILE A 205 14.73 1.56 13.02
CA ILE A 205 13.38 1.63 12.43
C ILE A 205 12.60 2.78 13.07
N LYS A 206 12.57 2.88 14.40
CA LYS A 206 11.86 3.94 15.12
C LYS A 206 12.33 5.34 14.74
N GLU A 207 13.64 5.53 14.61
CA GLU A 207 14.25 6.80 14.20
C GLU A 207 13.82 7.18 12.78
N GLN A 208 13.85 6.24 11.84
CA GLN A 208 13.42 6.47 10.46
C GLN A 208 11.90 6.68 10.35
N THR A 209 11.10 5.94 11.12
CA THR A 209 9.65 6.13 11.21
C THR A 209 9.32 7.54 11.69
N LYS A 210 10.01 8.03 12.72
CA LYS A 210 9.82 9.40 13.20
C LYS A 210 10.24 10.45 12.17
N ARG A 211 11.33 10.21 11.44
CA ARG A 211 11.80 11.10 10.34
C ARG A 211 10.76 11.19 9.21
N GLY A 212 10.10 10.08 8.89
CA GLY A 212 9.20 9.94 7.76
C GLY A 212 7.71 9.96 8.07
N GLU A 213 7.30 10.28 9.31
CA GLU A 213 5.94 10.00 9.82
C GLU A 213 4.83 10.47 8.88
N ALA A 214 4.90 11.72 8.41
CA ALA A 214 3.91 12.28 7.50
C ALA A 214 3.83 11.51 6.16
N CYS A 215 4.99 11.19 5.57
CA CYS A 215 5.05 10.47 4.30
C CYS A 215 4.62 9.00 4.44
N LEU A 216 5.05 8.33 5.51
CA LEU A 216 4.62 6.97 5.87
C LEU A 216 3.10 6.90 6.03
N ARG A 217 2.51 7.90 6.71
CA ARG A 217 1.06 7.99 6.86
C ARG A 217 0.33 8.13 5.53
N ARG A 218 0.90 8.85 4.56
CA ARG A 218 0.37 8.97 3.19
C ARG A 218 0.42 7.64 2.45
N PHE A 219 1.51 6.88 2.57
CA PHE A 219 1.58 5.52 2.01
C PHE A 219 0.58 4.57 2.67
N LYS A 220 0.34 4.68 3.98
CA LYS A 220 -0.74 3.91 4.65
C LYS A 220 -2.13 4.25 4.09
N ALA A 221 -2.38 5.52 3.72
CA ALA A 221 -3.62 5.91 3.05
C ALA A 221 -3.77 5.21 1.69
N ILE A 222 -2.69 5.16 0.90
CA ILE A 222 -2.63 4.43 -0.37
C ILE A 222 -2.89 2.93 -0.15
N HIS A 223 -2.22 2.32 0.83
CA HIS A 223 -2.39 0.90 1.15
C HIS A 223 -3.83 0.55 1.55
N PHE A 224 -4.51 1.42 2.29
CA PHE A 224 -5.93 1.25 2.62
C PHE A 224 -6.82 1.15 1.36
N VAL A 225 -6.72 2.11 0.42
CA VAL A 225 -7.57 2.06 -0.79
C VAL A 225 -7.16 0.95 -1.76
N GLN A 226 -5.88 0.56 -1.79
CA GLN A 226 -5.40 -0.57 -2.58
C GLN A 226 -5.92 -1.90 -2.05
N SER A 227 -5.83 -2.13 -0.72
CA SER A 227 -6.38 -3.33 -0.08
C SER A 227 -7.90 -3.38 -0.22
N LEU A 228 -8.60 -2.25 -0.10
CA LEU A 228 -10.03 -2.15 -0.38
C LEU A 228 -10.36 -2.57 -1.82
N ALA A 229 -9.63 -2.07 -2.82
CA ALA A 229 -9.86 -2.41 -4.22
C ALA A 229 -9.67 -3.91 -4.50
N LEU A 230 -8.67 -4.54 -3.86
CA LEU A 230 -8.43 -5.98 -3.98
C LEU A 230 -9.54 -6.81 -3.32
N GLN A 231 -9.99 -6.41 -2.13
CA GLN A 231 -11.08 -7.09 -1.43
C GLN A 231 -12.40 -7.00 -2.19
N ILE A 232 -12.73 -5.83 -2.74
CA ILE A 232 -13.91 -5.66 -3.60
C ILE A 232 -13.79 -6.54 -4.85
N GLU A 233 -12.61 -6.63 -5.47
CA GLU A 233 -12.39 -7.49 -6.64
C GLU A 233 -12.56 -8.98 -6.35
N GLU A 234 -12.12 -9.44 -5.18
CA GLU A 234 -12.33 -10.83 -4.74
C GLU A 234 -13.81 -11.14 -4.57
N GLU A 235 -14.56 -10.29 -3.83
CA GLU A 235 -16.01 -10.42 -3.71
C GLU A 235 -16.69 -10.37 -5.07
N ARG A 236 -16.28 -9.42 -5.93
CA ARG A 236 -16.86 -9.23 -7.26
C ARG A 236 -16.82 -10.50 -8.09
N LYS A 237 -15.67 -11.19 -8.10
CA LYS A 237 -15.50 -12.45 -8.82
C LYS A 237 -16.40 -13.57 -8.28
N GLU A 238 -16.63 -13.62 -6.98
CA GLU A 238 -17.52 -14.61 -6.37
C GLU A 238 -18.98 -14.32 -6.70
N VAL A 239 -19.44 -13.09 -6.48
CA VAL A 239 -20.82 -12.67 -6.74
C VAL A 239 -21.15 -12.76 -8.23
N GLU A 240 -20.24 -12.41 -9.14
CA GLU A 240 -20.49 -12.56 -10.58
C GLU A 240 -20.71 -14.03 -10.99
N LYS A 241 -19.96 -14.97 -10.42
CA LYS A 241 -20.19 -16.41 -10.65
C LYS A 241 -21.56 -16.84 -10.14
N ASP A 242 -21.97 -16.34 -8.98
CA ASP A 242 -23.29 -16.63 -8.41
C ASP A 242 -24.44 -15.98 -9.21
N ILE A 243 -24.25 -14.75 -9.74
CA ILE A 243 -25.19 -14.10 -10.67
C ILE A 243 -25.36 -14.94 -11.94
N GLU A 244 -24.27 -15.43 -12.54
CA GLU A 244 -24.35 -16.31 -13.71
C GLU A 244 -25.13 -17.59 -13.41
N LYS A 245 -24.83 -18.21 -12.27
CA LYS A 245 -25.48 -19.44 -11.85
C LYS A 245 -26.98 -19.23 -11.66
N TRP A 246 -27.37 -18.17 -10.97
CA TRP A 246 -28.77 -17.83 -10.75
C TRP A 246 -29.48 -17.47 -12.06
N SER A 247 -28.85 -16.68 -12.93
CA SER A 247 -29.42 -16.29 -14.23
C SER A 247 -29.68 -17.51 -15.15
N LYS A 248 -28.73 -18.46 -15.21
CA LYS A 248 -28.90 -19.73 -15.95
C LYS A 248 -30.02 -20.58 -15.35
N ALA A 249 -30.16 -20.58 -14.04
CA ALA A 249 -31.22 -21.31 -13.36
C ALA A 249 -32.61 -20.69 -13.59
N ILE A 250 -32.71 -19.36 -13.61
CA ILE A 250 -33.94 -18.65 -13.99
C ILE A 250 -34.37 -19.04 -15.40
N ALA A 251 -33.45 -19.04 -16.37
CA ALA A 251 -33.76 -19.44 -17.76
C ALA A 251 -34.22 -20.91 -17.88
N LYS A 252 -33.83 -21.77 -16.94
CA LYS A 252 -34.28 -23.16 -16.88
C LYS A 252 -35.64 -23.32 -16.19
N ASP A 253 -35.82 -22.65 -15.05
CA ASP A 253 -37.01 -22.76 -14.21
C ASP A 253 -38.19 -21.97 -14.79
N TYR A 254 -37.91 -20.89 -15.53
CA TYR A 254 -38.89 -20.02 -16.17
C TYR A 254 -38.55 -19.89 -17.66
N LYS A 255 -39.25 -20.66 -18.52
CA LYS A 255 -39.06 -20.57 -19.99
C LYS A 255 -39.52 -19.23 -20.56
N ASP A 256 -40.52 -18.61 -19.94
CA ASP A 256 -40.99 -17.27 -20.25
C ASP A 256 -40.46 -16.30 -19.19
N PHE A 257 -39.61 -15.36 -19.61
CA PHE A 257 -39.05 -14.34 -18.71
C PHE A 257 -40.16 -13.46 -18.11
N ASN A 258 -41.31 -13.32 -18.77
CA ASN A 258 -42.44 -12.58 -18.22
C ASN A 258 -43.08 -13.27 -17.01
N ALA A 259 -42.93 -14.58 -16.86
CA ALA A 259 -43.34 -15.26 -15.64
C ALA A 259 -42.39 -14.96 -14.48
N PHE A 260 -41.08 -14.88 -14.76
CA PHE A 260 -40.07 -14.53 -13.78
C PHE A 260 -40.21 -13.08 -13.28
N ARG A 261 -40.42 -12.10 -14.18
CA ARG A 261 -40.53 -10.69 -13.79
C ARG A 261 -41.74 -10.37 -12.91
N LEU A 262 -42.75 -11.25 -12.88
CA LEU A 262 -43.99 -11.09 -12.10
C LEU A 262 -43.91 -11.78 -10.73
N LEU A 263 -42.78 -12.39 -10.39
CA LEU A 263 -42.56 -12.97 -9.08
C LEU A 263 -42.57 -11.88 -8.00
N ASN A 264 -43.13 -12.22 -6.84
CA ASN A 264 -43.05 -11.38 -5.65
C ASN A 264 -41.72 -11.58 -4.91
N ASP A 265 -41.47 -10.74 -3.90
CA ASP A 265 -40.22 -10.73 -3.14
C ASP A 265 -39.87 -12.10 -2.52
N VAL A 266 -40.87 -12.81 -2.01
CA VAL A 266 -40.69 -14.14 -1.41
C VAL A 266 -40.21 -15.14 -2.46
N ALA A 267 -40.85 -15.18 -3.63
CA ALA A 267 -40.48 -16.09 -4.71
C ALA A 267 -39.11 -15.75 -5.31
N ILE A 268 -38.74 -14.47 -5.39
CA ILE A 268 -37.39 -14.04 -5.80
C ILE A 268 -36.35 -14.53 -4.79
N LEU A 269 -36.57 -14.33 -3.50
CA LEU A 269 -35.66 -14.78 -2.45
C LEU A 269 -35.51 -16.31 -2.44
N GLU A 270 -36.61 -17.06 -2.55
CA GLU A 270 -36.60 -18.52 -2.64
C GLU A 270 -35.82 -19.01 -3.87
N SER A 271 -36.01 -18.35 -5.02
CA SER A 271 -35.26 -18.63 -6.26
C SER A 271 -33.76 -18.43 -6.06
N ILE A 272 -33.35 -17.33 -5.45
CA ILE A 272 -31.94 -17.05 -5.12
C ILE A 272 -31.39 -18.10 -4.16
N MET A 273 -32.12 -18.40 -3.07
CA MET A 273 -31.71 -19.38 -2.05
C MET A 273 -31.53 -20.80 -2.61
N LYS A 274 -32.39 -21.19 -3.55
CA LYS A 274 -32.35 -22.50 -4.23
C LYS A 274 -31.07 -22.70 -5.03
N HIS A 275 -30.55 -21.63 -5.64
CA HIS A 275 -29.48 -21.72 -6.64
C HIS A 275 -28.13 -21.16 -6.20
N VAL A 276 -28.11 -20.16 -5.33
CA VAL A 276 -26.89 -19.54 -4.79
C VAL A 276 -26.62 -20.13 -3.41
N LYS A 277 -25.39 -20.57 -3.12
CA LYS A 277 -25.05 -21.19 -1.83
C LYS A 277 -24.62 -20.16 -0.78
N SER A 278 -23.80 -19.19 -1.20
CA SER A 278 -23.24 -18.15 -0.33
C SER A 278 -24.34 -17.22 0.18
N GLU A 279 -24.55 -17.14 1.49
CA GLU A 279 -25.51 -16.20 2.10
C GLU A 279 -25.18 -14.75 1.75
N ARG A 280 -23.89 -14.41 1.76
CA ARG A 280 -23.38 -13.11 1.33
C ARG A 280 -23.80 -12.78 -0.10
N SER A 281 -23.52 -13.67 -1.05
CA SER A 281 -23.90 -13.47 -2.45
C SER A 281 -25.42 -13.37 -2.60
N ARG A 282 -26.22 -14.15 -1.86
CA ARG A 282 -27.68 -14.05 -1.90
C ARG A 282 -28.15 -12.65 -1.51
N ASN A 283 -27.63 -12.10 -0.42
CA ASN A 283 -28.02 -10.77 0.07
C ASN A 283 -27.63 -9.68 -0.94
N ILE A 284 -26.44 -9.78 -1.53
CA ILE A 284 -25.97 -8.83 -2.55
C ILE A 284 -26.83 -8.93 -3.81
N ILE A 285 -27.04 -10.13 -4.36
CA ILE A 285 -27.85 -10.36 -5.56
C ILE A 285 -29.28 -9.87 -5.35
N PHE A 286 -29.87 -10.14 -4.18
CA PHE A 286 -31.20 -9.65 -3.84
C PHE A 286 -31.24 -8.12 -3.83
N LYS A 287 -30.29 -7.45 -3.15
CA LYS A 287 -30.21 -5.98 -3.14
C LYS A 287 -30.02 -5.40 -4.54
N LEU A 288 -29.14 -5.99 -5.35
CA LEU A 288 -28.90 -5.59 -6.74
C LEU A 288 -30.17 -5.66 -7.58
N PHE A 289 -30.94 -6.75 -7.43
CA PHE A 289 -32.18 -6.93 -8.17
C PHE A 289 -33.17 -5.79 -7.89
N TYR A 290 -33.25 -5.29 -6.66
CA TYR A 290 -34.15 -4.18 -6.28
C TYR A 290 -33.57 -2.78 -6.46
N THR A 291 -32.41 -2.64 -7.09
CA THR A 291 -31.93 -1.31 -7.48
C THR A 291 -32.82 -0.72 -8.58
N PRO A 292 -32.98 0.62 -8.64
CA PRO A 292 -33.67 1.27 -9.75
C PRO A 292 -33.07 0.87 -11.11
N PHE A 293 -31.75 0.71 -11.19
CA PHE A 293 -31.06 0.28 -12.41
C PHE A 293 -31.59 -1.04 -12.97
N ILE A 294 -31.96 -2.00 -12.12
CA ILE A 294 -32.54 -3.28 -12.55
C ILE A 294 -34.06 -3.17 -12.69
N GLN A 295 -34.75 -2.67 -11.67
CA GLN A 295 -36.23 -2.66 -11.64
C GLN A 295 -36.82 -1.80 -12.76
N ASP A 296 -36.26 -0.62 -13.02
CA ASP A 296 -36.78 0.29 -14.06
C ASP A 296 -36.57 -0.27 -15.47
N ASN A 297 -35.57 -1.15 -15.66
CA ASN A 297 -35.25 -1.78 -16.93
C ASN A 297 -35.82 -3.20 -17.09
N LEU A 298 -36.42 -3.78 -16.04
CA LEU A 298 -36.83 -5.18 -16.02
C LEU A 298 -37.89 -5.49 -17.10
N ALA A 299 -38.77 -4.54 -17.39
CA ALA A 299 -39.81 -4.69 -18.41
C ALA A 299 -39.27 -4.81 -19.85
N ALA A 300 -38.07 -4.25 -20.12
CA ALA A 300 -37.40 -4.26 -21.41
C ALA A 300 -36.28 -5.33 -21.50
N THR A 301 -36.11 -6.11 -20.44
CA THR A 301 -35.05 -7.13 -20.31
C THR A 301 -35.59 -8.51 -20.66
N ASP A 302 -34.72 -9.39 -21.16
CA ASP A 302 -35.00 -10.81 -21.41
C ASP A 302 -33.93 -11.70 -20.75
N HIS A 303 -34.04 -13.03 -20.91
CA HIS A 303 -33.04 -13.96 -20.36
C HIS A 303 -31.61 -13.67 -20.87
N SER A 304 -31.46 -13.19 -22.11
CA SER A 304 -30.15 -12.95 -22.72
C SER A 304 -29.44 -11.72 -22.14
N THR A 305 -30.22 -10.72 -21.73
CA THR A 305 -29.73 -9.41 -21.26
C THR A 305 -29.74 -9.27 -19.74
N PHE A 306 -30.57 -10.03 -19.02
CA PHE A 306 -30.71 -9.95 -17.56
C PHE A 306 -29.40 -10.17 -16.81
N GLN A 307 -28.66 -11.22 -17.20
CA GLN A 307 -27.37 -11.52 -16.58
C GLN A 307 -26.38 -10.36 -16.75
N THR A 308 -26.32 -9.78 -17.95
CA THR A 308 -25.44 -8.66 -18.26
C THR A 308 -25.82 -7.43 -17.43
N LYS A 309 -27.12 -7.12 -17.31
CA LYS A 309 -27.60 -5.99 -16.50
C LYS A 309 -27.31 -6.16 -15.02
N MET A 310 -27.50 -7.35 -14.45
CA MET A 310 -27.15 -7.63 -13.05
C MET A 310 -25.64 -7.43 -12.80
N LYS A 311 -24.80 -7.90 -13.72
CA LYS A 311 -23.34 -7.71 -13.63
C LYS A 311 -22.93 -6.25 -13.80
N GLU A 312 -23.52 -5.52 -14.74
CA GLU A 312 -23.31 -4.07 -14.91
C GLU A 312 -23.65 -3.31 -13.63
N CYS A 313 -24.83 -3.58 -13.05
CA CYS A 313 -25.26 -2.98 -11.78
C CYS A 313 -24.28 -3.28 -10.64
N HIS A 314 -23.77 -4.52 -10.57
CA HIS A 314 -22.79 -4.89 -9.56
C HIS A 314 -21.47 -4.14 -9.75
N ASN A 315 -20.96 -4.05 -10.98
CA ASN A 315 -19.75 -3.31 -11.31
C ASN A 315 -19.86 -1.81 -10.96
N PHE A 316 -21.03 -1.19 -11.18
CA PHE A 316 -21.29 0.17 -10.71
C PHE A 316 -21.20 0.25 -9.18
N THR A 317 -21.86 -0.66 -8.47
CA THR A 317 -21.85 -0.72 -7.01
C THR A 317 -20.42 -0.84 -6.46
N CYS A 318 -19.59 -1.73 -7.02
CA CYS A 318 -18.17 -1.88 -6.67
C CYS A 318 -17.38 -0.58 -6.87
N SER A 319 -17.67 0.16 -7.93
CA SER A 319 -17.03 1.46 -8.22
C SER A 319 -17.37 2.51 -7.16
N PHE A 320 -18.64 2.56 -6.73
CA PHE A 320 -19.06 3.47 -5.65
C PHE A 320 -18.53 3.07 -4.27
N MET A 321 -18.40 1.77 -3.99
CA MET A 321 -17.76 1.27 -2.77
C MET A 321 -16.30 1.74 -2.68
N LEU A 322 -15.54 1.56 -3.76
CA LEU A 322 -14.15 2.01 -3.83
C LEU A 322 -14.05 3.54 -3.74
N PHE A 323 -14.95 4.27 -4.42
CA PHE A 323 -15.03 5.73 -4.31
C PHE A 323 -15.28 6.18 -2.87
N GLY A 324 -16.11 5.46 -2.10
CA GLY A 324 -16.30 5.73 -0.68
C GLY A 324 -15.01 5.68 0.14
N GLY A 325 -14.07 4.80 -0.23
CA GLY A 325 -12.73 4.77 0.35
C GLY A 325 -11.96 6.07 0.12
N TYR A 326 -11.97 6.57 -1.11
CA TYR A 326 -11.36 7.86 -1.45
C TYR A 326 -12.07 9.04 -0.77
N ALA A 327 -13.40 9.07 -0.80
CA ALA A 327 -14.18 10.11 -0.14
C ALA A 327 -13.83 10.21 1.35
N LEU A 328 -13.63 9.07 2.01
CA LEU A 328 -13.19 9.01 3.40
C LEU A 328 -11.78 9.56 3.62
N LEU A 329 -10.82 9.25 2.74
CA LEU A 329 -9.48 9.83 2.78
C LEU A 329 -9.52 11.36 2.59
N LEU A 330 -10.35 11.84 1.66
CA LEU A 330 -10.51 13.26 1.36
C LEU A 330 -11.15 14.06 2.51
N GLN A 331 -11.86 13.40 3.44
CA GLN A 331 -12.30 14.03 4.70
C GLN A 331 -11.16 14.24 5.71
N GLN A 332 -9.94 13.79 5.39
CA GLN A 332 -8.75 14.00 6.22
C GLN A 332 -7.67 14.80 5.47
N PRO A 333 -7.98 15.99 4.89
CA PRO A 333 -7.11 16.67 3.94
C PRO A 333 -5.77 17.09 4.56
N ASN A 334 -5.73 17.41 5.85
CA ASN A 334 -4.51 17.80 6.56
C ASN A 334 -3.45 16.68 6.63
N LEU A 335 -3.81 15.44 6.24
CA LEU A 335 -2.91 14.29 6.23
C LEU A 335 -2.35 13.99 4.82
N LEU A 336 -2.91 14.61 3.78
CA LEU A 336 -2.56 14.38 2.38
C LEU A 336 -1.83 15.62 1.85
N ASP A 337 -0.76 15.44 1.07
CA ASP A 337 -0.10 16.55 0.38
C ASP A 337 -0.67 16.76 -1.02
N SER A 338 -0.21 17.83 -1.70
CA SER A 338 -0.62 18.16 -3.06
C SER A 338 -0.35 17.03 -4.04
N ASP A 339 0.77 16.33 -3.90
CA ASP A 339 1.17 15.27 -4.83
C ASP A 339 0.26 14.04 -4.68
N LEU A 340 -0.07 13.64 -3.45
CA LEU A 340 -1.03 12.57 -3.22
C LEU A 340 -2.43 12.98 -3.69
N LEU A 341 -2.89 14.20 -3.36
CA LEU A 341 -4.18 14.72 -3.82
C LEU A 341 -4.28 14.73 -5.35
N PHE A 342 -3.21 15.09 -6.05
CA PHE A 342 -3.13 15.03 -7.51
C PHE A 342 -3.24 13.58 -8.04
N THR A 343 -2.52 12.62 -7.43
CA THR A 343 -2.66 11.21 -7.83
C THR A 343 -4.05 10.64 -7.56
N ILE A 344 -4.71 11.05 -6.46
CA ILE A 344 -6.09 10.70 -6.15
C ILE A 344 -7.04 11.30 -7.20
N GLN A 345 -6.88 12.58 -7.55
CA GLN A 345 -7.67 13.24 -8.59
C GLN A 345 -7.60 12.46 -9.91
N GLN A 346 -6.39 12.07 -10.33
CA GLN A 346 -6.21 11.26 -11.53
C GLN A 346 -6.87 9.88 -11.43
N ALA A 347 -6.77 9.21 -10.29
CA ALA A 347 -7.38 7.89 -10.11
C ALA A 347 -8.92 7.95 -10.16
N LEU A 348 -9.49 9.06 -9.71
CA LEU A 348 -10.93 9.36 -9.78
C LEU A 348 -11.39 9.79 -11.17
N GLY A 349 -10.47 10.02 -12.13
CA GLY A 349 -10.82 10.45 -13.48
C GLY A 349 -11.33 11.89 -13.56
N LEU A 350 -10.94 12.74 -12.62
CA LEU A 350 -11.35 14.15 -12.59
C LEU A 350 -10.45 15.02 -13.48
N GLU A 351 -11.05 15.84 -14.33
CA GLU A 351 -10.33 16.58 -15.36
C GLU A 351 -9.59 17.81 -14.82
N LYS A 352 -10.18 18.51 -13.85
CA LYS A 352 -9.70 19.81 -13.37
C LYS A 352 -9.22 19.76 -11.93
N SER A 353 -10.05 19.29 -11.01
CA SER A 353 -9.75 19.36 -9.59
C SER A 353 -10.66 18.48 -8.73
N LEU A 354 -10.26 18.25 -7.48
CA LEU A 354 -11.10 17.58 -6.48
C LEU A 354 -12.38 18.37 -6.13
N ASP A 355 -12.44 19.68 -6.42
CA ASP A 355 -13.62 20.52 -6.19
C ASP A 355 -14.80 20.16 -7.10
N GLU A 356 -14.58 19.32 -8.12
CA GLU A 356 -15.65 18.72 -8.93
C GLU A 356 -16.52 17.75 -8.11
N LEU A 357 -16.04 17.26 -6.98
CA LEU A 357 -16.79 16.40 -6.07
C LEU A 357 -17.64 17.22 -5.11
N THR A 358 -18.96 17.07 -5.18
CA THR A 358 -19.85 17.71 -4.22
C THR A 358 -19.80 17.01 -2.86
N SER A 359 -20.20 17.71 -1.79
CA SER A 359 -20.38 17.07 -0.48
C SER A 359 -21.41 15.95 -0.50
N GLU A 360 -22.43 16.07 -1.36
CA GLU A 360 -23.41 15.01 -1.59
C GLU A 360 -22.78 13.79 -2.25
N ASP A 361 -21.91 13.99 -3.26
CA ASP A 361 -21.20 12.88 -3.89
C ASP A 361 -20.32 12.14 -2.88
N MET A 362 -19.51 12.86 -2.11
CA MET A 362 -18.67 12.22 -1.09
C MET A 362 -19.51 11.48 -0.03
N ARG A 363 -20.66 12.04 0.39
CA ARG A 363 -21.55 11.42 1.37
C ARG A 363 -22.14 10.12 0.85
N ASP A 364 -22.66 10.15 -0.37
CA ASP A 364 -23.23 8.97 -1.02
C ASP A 364 -22.16 7.88 -1.17
N GLY A 365 -20.92 8.24 -1.53
CA GLY A 365 -19.79 7.30 -1.60
C GLY A 365 -19.47 6.66 -0.24
N VAL A 366 -19.37 7.46 0.83
CA VAL A 366 -19.14 6.96 2.19
C VAL A 366 -20.26 6.01 2.63
N LYS A 367 -21.51 6.26 2.22
CA LYS A 367 -22.63 5.37 2.50
C LYS A 367 -22.46 4.01 1.82
N PHE A 368 -22.06 3.96 0.54
CA PHE A 368 -21.74 2.70 -0.15
C PHE A 368 -20.62 1.93 0.55
N LEU A 369 -19.55 2.61 0.97
CA LEU A 369 -18.46 1.98 1.73
C LEU A 369 -18.96 1.41 3.06
N ARG A 370 -19.79 2.16 3.80
CA ARG A 370 -20.35 1.66 5.05
C ARG A 370 -21.16 0.40 4.83
N GLU A 371 -22.11 0.44 3.91
CA GLU A 371 -22.99 -0.69 3.65
C GLU A 371 -22.18 -1.95 3.29
N TYR A 372 -21.09 -1.77 2.54
CA TYR A 372 -20.12 -2.83 2.26
C TYR A 372 -19.47 -3.38 3.54
N LEU A 373 -18.90 -2.51 4.39
CA LEU A 373 -18.18 -2.93 5.60
C LEU A 373 -19.10 -3.50 6.71
N GLU A 374 -20.37 -3.10 6.74
CA GLU A 374 -21.36 -3.60 7.71
C GLU A 374 -22.00 -4.93 7.31
N THR A 375 -22.04 -5.24 6.01
CA THR A 375 -22.62 -6.48 5.49
C THR A 375 -21.65 -7.65 5.48
N GLU A 376 -20.37 -7.41 5.76
CA GLU A 376 -19.37 -8.46 5.90
C GLU A 376 -19.32 -9.08 7.31
N PRO A 377 -19.28 -10.42 7.45
CA PRO A 377 -19.01 -11.03 8.73
C PRO A 377 -17.65 -10.56 9.25
N ALA A 378 -17.59 -10.21 10.53
CA ALA A 378 -16.41 -9.62 11.18
C ALA A 378 -15.11 -10.45 11.06
N VAL A 379 -15.19 -11.68 10.56
CA VAL A 379 -14.11 -12.67 10.38
C VAL A 379 -13.47 -12.62 8.98
N SER A 380 -14.10 -12.02 7.96
CA SER A 380 -13.55 -11.97 6.58
C SER A 380 -12.82 -10.67 6.21
N ASN A 381 -12.57 -9.81 7.20
CA ASN A 381 -12.00 -8.48 7.01
C ASN A 381 -10.47 -8.42 7.19
N ASP A 382 -9.82 -9.58 7.25
CA ASP A 382 -8.36 -9.73 7.45
C ASP A 382 -7.54 -9.22 6.25
N GLY A 383 -8.18 -8.98 5.11
CA GLY A 383 -7.54 -8.46 3.89
C GLY A 383 -7.42 -6.92 3.82
N LEU A 384 -8.18 -6.17 4.63
CA LEU A 384 -8.19 -4.71 4.57
C LEU A 384 -7.12 -4.10 5.48
N ASP A 385 -6.30 -3.20 4.95
CA ASP A 385 -5.28 -2.50 5.73
C ASP A 385 -5.87 -1.30 6.48
N TYR A 386 -6.10 -1.46 7.79
CA TYR A 386 -6.65 -0.42 8.66
C TYR A 386 -5.59 0.51 9.27
N GLU A 387 -4.31 0.37 8.94
CA GLU A 387 -3.24 1.06 9.66
C GLU A 387 -3.33 2.58 9.56
N PHE A 388 -3.80 3.12 8.43
CA PHE A 388 -3.99 4.56 8.24
C PHE A 388 -4.92 5.17 9.30
N PHE A 389 -6.01 4.46 9.62
CA PHE A 389 -6.96 4.89 10.64
C PHE A 389 -6.54 4.47 12.05
N GLY A 390 -5.53 3.60 12.18
CA GLY A 390 -5.09 3.02 13.45
C GLY A 390 -6.02 1.93 13.96
N GLY A 391 -6.66 1.19 13.04
CA GLY A 391 -7.50 0.02 13.33
C GLY A 391 -8.97 0.16 12.93
N LYS A 392 -9.66 -0.98 12.86
CA LYS A 392 -11.05 -1.11 12.39
C LYS A 392 -12.04 -0.22 13.13
N GLU A 393 -11.94 -0.11 14.46
CA GLU A 393 -12.85 0.73 15.24
C GLU A 393 -12.67 2.23 14.95
N LYS A 394 -11.43 2.66 14.69
CA LYS A 394 -11.16 4.06 14.31
C LYS A 394 -11.64 4.36 12.89
N LEU A 395 -11.57 3.37 11.98
CA LEU A 395 -12.20 3.49 10.65
C LEU A 395 -13.71 3.71 10.79
N LYS A 396 -14.42 2.92 11.60
CA LYS A 396 -15.86 3.11 11.85
C LYS A 396 -16.15 4.52 12.38
N GLY A 397 -15.36 4.98 13.34
CA GLY A 397 -15.46 6.35 13.85
C GLY A 397 -15.22 7.42 12.77
N ALA A 398 -14.29 7.19 11.84
CA ALA A 398 -14.04 8.07 10.71
C ALA A 398 -15.23 8.11 9.73
N ILE A 399 -15.84 6.95 9.43
CA ILE A 399 -17.04 6.85 8.57
C ILE A 399 -18.21 7.63 9.18
N THR A 400 -18.49 7.44 10.47
CA THR A 400 -19.56 8.17 11.16
C THR A 400 -19.30 9.68 11.18
N ARG A 401 -18.04 10.09 11.38
CA ARG A 401 -17.66 11.50 11.36
C ARG A 401 -17.83 12.11 9.97
N ALA A 402 -17.35 11.43 8.93
CA ALA A 402 -17.44 11.86 7.54
C ALA A 402 -18.90 12.10 7.15
N GLU A 403 -19.82 11.19 7.48
CA GLU A 403 -21.23 11.44 7.20
C GLU A 403 -21.79 12.64 7.93
N LYS A 404 -21.47 12.82 9.21
CA LYS A 404 -21.93 13.98 9.98
C LYS A 404 -21.43 15.28 9.34
N GLU A 405 -20.14 15.35 9.01
CA GLU A 405 -19.50 16.54 8.45
C GLU A 405 -20.01 16.87 7.04
N LEU A 406 -20.24 15.85 6.21
CA LEU A 406 -20.76 16.00 4.85
C LEU A 406 -22.27 16.31 4.79
N THR A 407 -22.99 16.18 5.91
CA THR A 407 -24.41 16.56 6.02
C THR A 407 -24.60 17.99 6.51
N LEU A 408 -23.57 18.60 7.12
CA LEU A 408 -23.64 19.99 7.56
C LEU A 408 -23.59 20.91 6.34
N PRO A 409 -24.51 21.89 6.21
CA PRO A 409 -24.38 22.91 5.19
C PRO A 409 -23.06 23.64 5.42
N LYS A 410 -22.18 23.68 4.40
CA LYS A 410 -20.96 24.48 4.45
C LYS A 410 -21.37 25.91 4.81
N ALA A 411 -21.05 26.35 6.03
CA ALA A 411 -21.19 27.76 6.36
C ALA A 411 -20.38 28.52 5.31
N SER A 412 -21.05 29.40 4.55
CA SER A 412 -20.41 30.29 3.60
C SER A 412 -19.24 30.95 4.32
N GLN A 413 -18.00 30.63 3.92
CA GLN A 413 -16.84 31.44 4.27
C GLN A 413 -17.08 32.79 3.63
N LYS A 414 -17.68 33.71 4.41
CA LYS A 414 -17.77 35.12 4.04
C LYS A 414 -16.36 35.66 3.91
N GLU A 415 -16.15 36.31 2.78
CA GLU A 415 -15.06 37.22 2.48
C GLU A 415 -14.66 38.05 3.71
N SER A 416 -13.40 37.91 4.08
CA SER A 416 -12.60 38.96 4.72
C SER A 416 -11.25 38.83 4.03
N THR A 417 -10.83 39.73 3.14
CA THR A 417 -10.65 41.16 3.40
C THR A 417 -10.50 41.88 2.06
N GLU A 418 -11.49 42.66 1.64
CA GLU A 418 -11.21 43.82 0.77
C GLU A 418 -10.56 44.89 1.67
N ILE A 419 -9.23 45.01 1.58
CA ILE A 419 -8.57 46.25 2.01
C ILE A 419 -8.65 47.21 0.82
N VAL A 420 -9.70 48.01 0.79
CA VAL A 420 -9.75 49.20 -0.05
C VAL A 420 -8.79 50.22 0.57
N PHE A 421 -7.59 50.34 0.01
CA PHE A 421 -6.78 51.55 0.18
C PHE A 421 -7.38 52.65 -0.69
N THR A 422 -8.04 53.61 -0.05
CA THR A 422 -8.29 54.92 -0.65
C THR A 422 -7.09 55.82 -0.36
N TYR A 423 -6.51 56.39 -1.41
CA TYR A 423 -5.59 57.53 -1.36
C TYR A 423 -6.38 58.83 -1.52
#